data_AF-A0A967K9R8-F1
#
_entry.id   AF-A0A967K9R8-F1
#
_cell.length_a   1.000
_cell.length_b   1.000
_cell.length_c   1.000
_cell.angle_alpha   90.00
_cell.angle_beta   90.00
_cell.angle_gamma   90.00
#
_symmetry.space_group_name_H-M   'P 1'
#
loop_
_entity.id
_entity.type
_entity.pdbx_description
1 polymer ?
#
loop_
_entity_poly.entity_id
_entity_poly.type
_entity_poly.pdbx_seq_one_letter_code
_entity_poly.pdbx_strand_id
1 'polypeptide(L)'
;MSILVDFFAPYVRFLHGAAYNIQQNTEGLGIHSSHFLVRDATGNIVGSYWSPGEAAVTILGILVLYYLGLILLVSLATYILGRMKGVFITMLLLAVPGIFNVFGLFPDINYVPDEFIVGGTGVLGSPWGMLPLLLMALLTGWSVVIVLSDVCSLGERFRHYYDHLWYVMVIIAGIYFVDDLSAQENLGNLKAENQSARQASAYLLEQVRDYQRQCQVDSSLGAASCDWASRVQQLLNHYAARDERTFHLLGPKSSADVYSAGTGRISLPEILQIRREIMAYNNSRCPVDDTDGLHRFYRMSDTCQLPPAQFCTAFPDPFEGDNKNSDASRFFFALAVECIVPSLVRSRKLQEKQAVKQSQSAINKHYRWMFFMLLSAIAGGKVANSTSRAAAIDKRNKEERQRLWRGVRRAIGALVNAVAVSGGYGFAMARHMTRAVCKR
;
A
#
# COMPACT_ATOMS: atom_id res chain seq x y z
N MET A 1 10.40 28.15 26.48
CA MET A 1 10.92 26.91 25.87
C MET A 1 12.43 27.10 25.68
N SER A 2 13.26 26.06 25.82
CA SER A 2 14.72 26.23 25.73
C SER A 2 15.13 26.39 24.27
N ILE A 3 15.94 27.42 23.95
CA ILE A 3 16.45 27.70 22.60
C ILE A 3 17.08 26.45 21.95
N LEU A 4 17.72 25.60 22.75
CA LEU A 4 18.29 24.33 22.30
C LEU A 4 17.22 23.34 21.81
N VAL A 5 16.11 23.22 22.54
CA VAL A 5 14.99 22.35 22.15
C VAL A 5 14.35 22.87 20.86
N ASP A 6 14.16 24.18 20.75
CA ASP A 6 13.58 24.81 19.57
C ASP A 6 14.52 24.67 18.36
N PHE A 7 15.83 24.74 18.55
CA PHE A 7 16.79 24.50 17.47
C PHE A 7 16.72 23.06 16.94
N PHE A 8 16.62 22.05 17.82
CA PHE A 8 16.64 20.65 17.40
C PHE A 8 15.27 20.08 16.98
N ALA A 9 14.17 20.73 17.38
CA ALA A 9 12.80 20.30 17.09
C ALA A 9 12.54 19.89 15.62
N PRO A 10 12.91 20.69 14.58
CA PRO A 10 12.62 20.33 13.20
C PRO A 10 13.31 19.02 12.77
N TYR A 11 14.54 18.76 13.23
CA TYR A 11 15.25 17.52 12.89
C TYR A 11 14.62 16.30 13.58
N VAL A 12 14.21 16.44 14.83
CA VAL A 12 13.53 15.35 15.56
C VAL A 12 12.19 15.04 14.91
N ARG A 13 11.38 16.05 14.57
CA ARG A 13 10.10 15.86 13.87
C ARG A 13 10.28 15.19 12.50
N PHE A 14 11.30 15.60 11.76
CA PHE A 14 11.67 15.02 10.47
C PHE A 14 12.03 13.53 10.57
N LEU A 15 12.87 13.15 11.55
CA LEU A 15 13.24 11.75 11.78
C LEU A 15 12.10 10.92 12.40
N HIS A 16 11.26 11.54 13.22
CA HIS A 16 10.10 10.90 13.83
C HIS A 16 9.06 10.49 12.77
N GLY A 17 8.76 11.37 11.80
CA GLY A 17 7.90 10.99 10.68
C GLY A 17 8.46 9.84 9.84
N ALA A 18 9.77 9.82 9.62
CA ALA A 18 10.46 8.68 9.00
C ALA A 18 10.31 7.39 9.81
N ALA A 19 10.47 7.48 11.13
CA ALA A 19 10.34 6.32 12.02
C ALA A 19 8.94 5.70 11.94
N TYR A 20 7.89 6.52 11.93
CA TYR A 20 6.50 6.06 11.75
C TYR A 20 6.28 5.39 10.40
N ASN A 21 6.88 5.91 9.32
CA ASN A 21 6.77 5.31 8.00
C ASN A 21 7.48 3.95 7.93
N ILE A 22 8.69 3.83 8.48
CA ILE A 22 9.36 2.53 8.59
C ILE A 22 8.51 1.58 9.44
N GLN A 23 8.00 2.03 10.60
CA GLN A 23 7.16 1.22 11.48
C GLN A 23 5.93 0.68 10.76
N GLN A 24 5.18 1.52 10.05
CA GLN A 24 4.00 1.13 9.28
C GLN A 24 4.35 0.07 8.22
N ASN A 25 5.50 0.20 7.57
CA ASN A 25 5.95 -0.76 6.57
C ASN A 25 6.43 -2.07 7.19
N THR A 26 7.19 -2.03 8.30
CA THR A 26 7.62 -3.25 9.00
C THR A 26 6.47 -3.99 9.64
N GLU A 27 5.44 -3.27 10.09
CA GLU A 27 4.22 -3.85 10.63
C GLU A 27 3.36 -4.50 9.54
N GLY A 28 3.20 -3.84 8.39
CA GLY A 28 2.53 -4.42 7.22
C GLY A 28 3.24 -5.66 6.64
N LEU A 29 4.55 -5.78 6.87
CA LEU A 29 5.35 -6.98 6.54
C LEU A 29 5.38 -8.04 7.65
N GLY A 30 4.83 -7.75 8.83
CA GLY A 30 4.90 -8.65 9.99
C GLY A 30 6.29 -8.80 10.60
N ILE A 31 7.23 -7.89 10.32
CA ILE A 31 8.61 -7.91 10.82
C ILE A 31 8.71 -7.32 12.23
N HIS A 32 7.97 -6.23 12.48
CA HIS A 32 7.97 -5.53 13.76
C HIS A 32 6.55 -5.09 14.12
N SER A 33 6.09 -5.48 15.30
CA SER A 33 4.71 -5.25 15.75
C SER A 33 4.62 -4.04 16.66
N SER A 34 3.52 -3.29 16.56
CA SER A 34 3.15 -2.26 17.55
C SER A 34 2.35 -2.83 18.73
N HIS A 35 2.18 -4.15 18.79
CA HIS A 35 1.52 -4.86 19.89
C HIS A 35 2.52 -5.23 20.99
N PHE A 36 2.18 -4.86 22.23
CA PHE A 36 2.99 -5.11 23.42
C PHE A 36 2.23 -5.98 24.42
N LEU A 37 2.94 -6.93 25.01
CA LEU A 37 2.43 -7.81 26.07
C LEU A 37 2.90 -7.29 27.43
N VAL A 38 1.96 -7.09 28.35
CA VAL A 38 2.25 -6.76 29.75
C VAL A 38 2.39 -8.06 30.52
N ARG A 39 3.55 -8.25 31.16
CA ARG A 39 3.84 -9.43 32.00
C ARG A 39 3.95 -9.04 33.46
N ASP A 40 3.49 -9.91 34.35
CA ASP A 40 3.72 -9.76 35.79
C ASP A 40 5.16 -10.15 36.19
N ALA A 41 5.49 -9.95 37.46
CA ALA A 41 6.81 -10.30 38.02
C ALA A 41 7.14 -11.81 37.95
N THR A 42 6.13 -12.65 37.72
CA THR A 42 6.27 -14.10 37.52
C THR A 42 6.36 -14.51 36.04
N GLY A 43 6.28 -13.54 35.12
CA GLY A 43 6.39 -13.76 33.67
C GLY A 43 5.06 -14.08 32.97
N ASN A 44 3.93 -14.14 33.68
CA ASN A 44 2.62 -14.41 33.11
C ASN A 44 2.08 -13.17 32.40
N ILE A 45 1.37 -13.37 31.28
CA ILE A 45 0.76 -12.29 30.51
C ILE A 45 -0.50 -11.82 31.26
N VAL A 46 -0.46 -10.59 31.78
CA VAL A 46 -1.58 -9.96 32.51
C VAL A 46 -2.35 -8.96 31.65
N GLY A 47 -1.82 -8.61 30.47
CA GLY A 47 -2.51 -7.73 29.55
C GLY A 47 -1.76 -7.54 28.23
N SER A 48 -2.35 -6.78 27.33
CA SER A 48 -1.70 -6.34 26.09
C SER A 48 -2.29 -5.03 25.60
N TYR A 49 -1.48 -4.22 24.90
CA TYR A 49 -1.92 -2.97 24.30
C TYR A 49 -1.19 -2.71 22.98
N TRP A 50 -1.67 -1.72 22.21
CA TRP A 50 -1.02 -1.28 20.98
C TRP A 50 -0.49 0.14 21.15
N SER A 51 0.76 0.37 20.75
CA SER A 51 1.41 1.68 20.82
C SER A 51 2.36 1.89 19.64
N PRO A 52 1.86 2.41 18.50
CA PRO A 52 2.72 2.71 17.35
C PRO A 52 3.83 3.71 17.68
N GLY A 53 3.54 4.66 18.58
CA GLY A 53 4.53 5.64 19.02
C GLY A 53 5.69 5.01 19.77
N GLU A 54 5.43 4.12 20.72
CA GLU A 54 6.47 3.40 21.46
C GLU A 54 7.30 2.50 20.55
N ALA A 55 6.65 1.77 19.63
CA ALA A 55 7.34 0.96 18.64
C ALA A 55 8.25 1.80 17.72
N ALA A 56 7.82 3.00 17.33
CA ALA A 56 8.59 3.91 16.50
C ALA A 56 9.81 4.52 17.22
N VAL A 57 9.86 4.57 18.56
CA VAL A 57 11.01 5.14 19.31
C VAL A 57 12.30 4.37 19.03
N THR A 58 12.25 3.04 18.99
CA THR A 58 13.42 2.21 18.70
C THR A 58 13.98 2.51 17.31
N ILE A 59 13.09 2.63 16.32
CA ILE A 59 13.45 2.97 14.94
C ILE A 59 14.00 4.40 14.87
N LEU A 60 13.39 5.35 15.58
CA LEU A 60 13.88 6.71 15.68
C LEU A 60 15.31 6.76 16.21
N GLY A 61 15.63 5.99 17.27
CA GLY A 61 16.99 5.90 17.80
C GLY A 61 18.01 5.45 16.76
N ILE A 62 17.67 4.44 15.97
CA ILE A 62 18.52 3.97 14.85
C ILE A 62 18.67 5.05 13.78
N LEU A 63 17.58 5.74 13.41
CA LEU A 63 17.60 6.81 12.43
C LEU A 63 18.42 8.02 12.89
N VAL A 64 18.40 8.37 14.18
CA VAL A 64 19.24 9.42 14.75
C VAL A 64 20.72 9.05 14.62
N LEU A 65 21.10 7.84 15.01
CA LEU A 65 22.49 7.37 14.87
C LEU A 65 22.95 7.38 13.41
N TYR A 66 22.09 6.92 12.51
CA TYR A 66 22.34 6.94 11.07
C TYR A 66 22.49 8.37 10.54
N TYR A 67 21.61 9.29 10.95
CA TYR A 67 21.66 10.70 10.54
C TYR A 67 22.94 11.40 11.02
N LEU A 68 23.41 11.11 12.24
CA LEU A 68 24.70 11.60 12.73
C LEU A 68 25.87 11.08 11.89
N GLY A 69 25.87 9.79 11.54
CA GLY A 69 26.85 9.21 10.62
C GLY A 69 26.79 9.86 9.23
N LEU A 70 25.59 10.15 8.74
CA LEU A 70 25.36 10.82 7.46
C LEU A 70 25.91 12.25 7.47
N ILE A 71 25.75 13.02 8.55
CA ILE A 71 26.34 14.36 8.68
C ILE A 71 27.87 14.28 8.50
N LEU A 72 28.53 13.31 9.15
CA LEU A 72 29.97 13.10 9.00
C LEU A 72 30.35 12.75 7.57
N LEU A 73 29.58 11.88 6.92
CA LEU A 73 29.82 11.44 5.55
C LEU A 73 29.64 12.58 4.53
N VAL A 74 28.59 13.40 4.68
CA VAL A 74 28.33 14.58 3.83
C VAL A 74 29.42 15.63 4.06
N SER A 75 29.84 15.86 5.30
CA SER A 75 30.95 16.75 5.64
C SER A 75 32.24 16.30 4.97
N LEU A 76 32.47 15.00 4.91
CA LEU A 76 33.64 14.43 4.24
C LEU A 76 33.59 14.62 2.71
N ALA A 77 32.44 14.36 2.09
CA ALA A 77 32.24 14.59 0.66
C ALA A 77 32.43 16.07 0.28
N THR A 78 31.93 16.99 1.10
CA THR A 78 32.05 18.43 0.86
C THR A 78 33.45 18.96 1.14
N TYR A 79 34.17 18.36 2.09
CA TYR A 79 35.61 18.58 2.26
C TYR A 79 36.42 18.18 1.02
N ILE A 80 36.09 17.04 0.40
CA ILE A 80 36.72 16.62 -0.86
C ILE A 80 36.47 17.66 -1.96
N LEU A 81 35.24 18.16 -2.07
CA LEU A 81 34.85 19.14 -3.08
C LEU A 81 35.54 20.50 -2.87
N GLY A 82 35.43 21.09 -1.68
CA GLY A 82 35.79 22.49 -1.40
C GLY A 82 36.64 22.74 -0.16
N ARG A 83 37.28 21.70 0.41
CA ARG A 83 38.04 21.74 1.69
C ARG A 83 37.18 22.29 2.84
N MET A 84 37.78 23.03 3.78
CA MET A 84 37.07 23.61 4.93
C MET A 84 35.93 24.56 4.53
N LYS A 85 36.02 25.26 3.40
CA LYS A 85 34.94 26.11 2.90
C LYS A 85 33.69 25.28 2.59
N GLY A 86 33.86 24.11 1.97
CA GLY A 86 32.76 23.18 1.68
C GLY A 86 32.10 22.66 2.95
N VAL A 87 32.90 22.27 3.95
CA VAL A 87 32.37 21.82 5.27
C VAL A 87 31.61 22.94 5.96
N PHE A 88 32.15 24.16 5.97
CA PHE A 88 31.50 25.30 6.61
C PHE A 88 30.15 25.64 5.97
N ILE A 89 30.08 25.69 4.64
CA ILE A 89 28.82 25.91 3.92
C ILE A 89 27.81 24.82 4.25
N THR A 90 28.26 23.57 4.34
CA THR A 90 27.39 22.42 4.66
C THR A 90 26.84 22.51 6.08
N MET A 91 27.68 22.82 7.07
CA MET A 91 27.23 23.01 8.45
C MET A 91 26.27 24.18 8.58
N LEU A 92 26.51 25.27 7.84
CA LEU A 92 25.60 26.41 7.79
C LEU A 92 24.24 25.98 7.22
N LEU A 93 24.22 25.27 6.09
CA LEU A 93 22.98 24.76 5.47
C LEU A 93 22.23 23.79 6.39
N LEU A 94 22.95 22.87 7.03
CA LEU A 94 22.36 21.93 7.99
C LEU A 94 21.76 22.65 9.21
N ALA A 95 22.30 23.79 9.62
CA ALA A 95 21.78 24.58 10.73
C ALA A 95 20.53 25.42 10.37
N VAL A 96 20.24 25.65 9.08
CA VAL A 96 19.14 26.53 8.63
C VAL A 96 17.78 26.13 9.23
N PRO A 97 17.33 24.86 9.20
CA PRO A 97 16.05 24.48 9.77
C PRO A 97 15.92 24.85 11.26
N GLY A 98 16.96 24.58 12.05
CA GLY A 98 16.98 24.92 13.47
C GLY A 98 16.98 26.43 13.72
N ILE A 99 17.77 27.19 12.96
CA ILE A 99 17.79 28.66 13.04
C ILE A 99 16.39 29.22 12.72
N PHE A 100 15.77 28.76 11.63
CA PHE A 100 14.44 29.21 11.23
C PHE A 100 13.37 28.86 12.27
N ASN A 101 13.48 27.70 12.91
CA ASN A 101 12.53 27.30 13.95
C ASN A 101 12.67 28.17 15.21
N VAL A 102 13.89 28.52 15.61
CA VAL A 102 14.14 29.46 16.73
C VAL A 102 13.54 30.85 16.46
N PHE A 103 13.55 31.30 15.19
CA PHE A 103 12.92 32.56 14.79
C PHE A 103 11.41 32.45 14.50
N GLY A 104 10.80 31.27 14.67
CA GLY A 104 9.38 31.05 14.35
C GLY A 104 9.04 31.13 12.86
N LEU A 105 10.05 31.05 11.98
CA LEU A 105 9.88 31.09 10.51
C LEU A 105 9.74 29.69 9.90
N PHE A 106 9.99 28.63 10.66
CA PHE A 106 9.88 27.26 10.17
C PHE A 106 8.40 26.83 10.14
N PRO A 107 7.93 26.26 9.01
CA PRO A 107 6.54 25.83 8.89
C PRO A 107 6.24 24.66 9.83
N ASP A 108 5.04 24.64 10.41
CA ASP A 108 4.57 23.52 11.23
C ASP A 108 4.10 22.37 10.34
N ILE A 109 5.07 21.52 9.95
CA ILE A 109 4.81 20.37 9.08
C ILE A 109 4.53 19.14 9.96
N ASN A 110 3.35 18.54 9.78
CA ASN A 110 3.05 17.24 10.36
C ASN A 110 3.67 16.12 9.49
N TYR A 111 4.77 15.55 9.97
CA TYR A 111 5.45 14.43 9.29
C TYR A 111 4.86 13.06 9.66
N VAL A 112 4.09 12.98 10.74
CA VAL A 112 3.47 11.74 11.23
C VAL A 112 2.20 11.47 10.40
N PRO A 113 1.88 10.22 10.06
CA PRO A 113 0.64 9.91 9.38
C PRO A 113 -0.59 10.23 10.24
N ASP A 114 -1.65 10.73 9.62
CA ASP A 114 -2.92 11.04 10.29
C ASP A 114 -3.61 9.76 10.82
N GLU A 115 -3.44 8.65 10.11
CA GLU A 115 -3.94 7.33 10.49
C GLU A 115 -2.82 6.30 10.45
N PHE A 116 -2.71 5.50 11.51
CA PHE A 116 -1.82 4.34 11.57
C PHE A 116 -2.67 3.06 11.57
N ILE A 117 -2.43 2.18 10.61
CA ILE A 117 -3.23 0.95 10.47
C ILE A 117 -2.44 -0.22 11.05
N VAL A 118 -2.88 -0.70 12.20
CA VAL A 118 -2.32 -1.86 12.90
C VAL A 118 -2.67 -3.14 12.13
N GLY A 119 -1.65 -3.94 11.79
CA GLY A 119 -1.83 -5.20 11.04
C GLY A 119 -2.49 -5.07 9.66
N GLY A 120 -2.66 -3.84 9.15
CA GLY A 120 -3.26 -3.59 7.85
C GLY A 120 -2.22 -3.64 6.73
N THR A 121 -2.61 -4.17 5.58
CA THR A 121 -1.78 -4.16 4.37
C THR A 121 -2.22 -3.02 3.42
N GLY A 122 -1.27 -2.43 2.70
CA GLY A 122 -1.54 -1.50 1.60
C GLY A 122 -1.41 0.00 1.91
N VAL A 123 -1.02 0.37 3.14
CA VAL A 123 -0.70 1.76 3.51
C VAL A 123 0.78 1.91 3.81
N LEU A 124 1.48 2.77 3.06
CA LEU A 124 2.93 2.96 3.14
C LEU A 124 3.36 3.99 4.20
N GLY A 125 2.41 4.60 4.90
CA GLY A 125 2.60 5.77 5.76
C GLY A 125 2.29 7.08 5.02
N SER A 126 2.84 8.19 5.52
CA SER A 126 2.60 9.54 5.00
C SER A 126 3.63 9.93 3.91
N PRO A 127 3.21 10.61 2.83
CA PRO A 127 4.15 11.16 1.84
C PRO A 127 5.22 12.05 2.48
N TRP A 128 4.81 12.87 3.45
CA TRP A 128 5.70 13.77 4.18
C TRP A 128 6.70 13.04 5.06
N GLY A 129 6.36 11.89 5.66
CA GLY A 129 7.31 11.11 6.44
C GLY A 129 8.19 10.18 5.59
N MET A 130 7.79 9.86 4.35
CA MET A 130 8.66 9.18 3.38
C MET A 130 9.74 10.12 2.81
N LEU A 131 9.45 11.42 2.65
CA LEU A 131 10.42 12.41 2.16
C LEU A 131 11.74 12.41 2.94
N PRO A 132 11.76 12.41 4.29
CA PRO A 132 12.98 12.29 5.07
C PRO A 132 13.83 11.07 4.72
N LEU A 133 13.20 9.90 4.57
CA LEU A 133 13.89 8.67 4.21
C LEU A 133 14.55 8.82 2.83
N LEU A 134 13.80 9.30 1.84
CA LEU A 134 14.31 9.51 0.48
C LEU A 134 15.46 10.52 0.45
N LEU A 135 15.37 11.63 1.19
CA LEU A 135 16.43 12.63 1.27
C LEU A 135 17.71 12.07 1.92
N MET A 136 17.58 11.30 3.01
CA MET A 136 18.72 10.66 3.65
C MET A 136 19.38 9.63 2.72
N ALA A 137 18.59 8.83 2.00
CA ALA A 137 19.12 7.89 1.00
C ALA A 137 19.84 8.62 -0.15
N LEU A 138 19.25 9.70 -0.67
CA LEU A 138 19.84 10.54 -1.71
C LEU A 138 21.19 11.10 -1.27
N LEU A 139 21.25 11.71 -0.08
CA LEU A 139 22.48 12.27 0.49
C LEU A 139 23.54 11.20 0.74
N THR A 140 23.11 9.99 1.13
CA THR A 140 24.01 8.85 1.31
C THR A 140 24.65 8.45 0.00
N GLY A 141 23.84 8.19 -1.03
CA GLY A 141 24.35 7.82 -2.36
C GLY A 141 25.23 8.90 -2.98
N TRP A 142 24.83 10.17 -2.83
CA TRP A 142 25.63 11.31 -3.27
C TRP A 142 27.01 11.33 -2.57
N SER A 143 27.03 11.24 -1.25
CA SER A 143 28.27 11.34 -0.47
C SER A 143 29.20 10.17 -0.74
N VAL A 144 28.66 8.95 -0.81
CA VAL A 144 29.44 7.73 -1.12
C VAL A 144 30.10 7.85 -2.49
N VAL A 145 29.38 8.26 -3.54
CA VAL A 145 29.96 8.39 -4.88
C VAL A 145 31.01 9.49 -4.95
N ILE A 146 30.84 10.63 -4.27
CA ILE A 146 31.90 11.66 -4.18
C ILE A 146 33.15 11.10 -3.51
N VAL A 147 33.01 10.42 -2.37
CA VAL A 147 34.15 9.81 -1.66
C VAL A 147 34.85 8.77 -2.53
N LEU A 148 34.09 7.88 -3.17
CA LEU A 148 34.64 6.88 -4.08
C LEU A 148 35.34 7.52 -5.28
N SER A 149 34.81 8.63 -5.81
CA SER A 149 35.45 9.34 -6.93
C SER A 149 36.83 9.89 -6.57
N ASP A 150 37.03 10.38 -5.34
CA ASP A 150 38.33 10.87 -4.86
C ASP A 150 39.30 9.74 -4.49
N VAL A 151 38.79 8.67 -3.86
CA VAL A 151 39.62 7.54 -3.40
C VAL A 151 40.06 6.67 -4.57
N CYS A 152 39.13 6.28 -5.43
CA CYS A 152 39.36 5.33 -6.52
C CYS A 152 39.70 6.01 -7.86
N SER A 153 39.71 7.35 -7.93
CA SER A 153 39.95 8.10 -9.18
C SER A 153 39.03 7.64 -10.33
N LEU A 154 37.73 7.53 -10.04
CA LEU A 154 36.72 7.03 -10.98
C LEU A 154 36.65 7.93 -12.21
N GLY A 155 37.05 7.39 -13.37
CA GLY A 155 37.02 8.11 -14.65
C GLY A 155 35.67 8.04 -15.37
N GLU A 156 35.62 8.56 -16.60
CA GLU A 156 34.40 8.62 -17.42
C GLU A 156 33.73 7.24 -17.67
N ARG A 157 34.50 6.15 -17.73
CA ARG A 157 33.94 4.80 -17.89
C ARG A 157 33.00 4.41 -16.75
N PHE A 158 33.37 4.74 -15.50
CA PHE A 158 32.50 4.47 -14.35
C PHE A 158 31.17 5.23 -14.47
N ARG A 159 31.22 6.48 -14.95
CA ARG A 159 29.99 7.28 -15.16
C ARG A 159 29.08 6.65 -16.20
N HIS A 160 29.62 6.15 -17.31
CA HIS A 160 28.81 5.44 -18.31
C HIS A 160 28.19 4.16 -17.75
N TYR A 161 28.92 3.36 -16.96
CA TYR A 161 28.34 2.19 -16.29
C TYR A 161 27.27 2.58 -15.28
N TYR A 162 27.49 3.67 -14.54
CA TYR A 162 26.52 4.20 -13.59
C TYR A 162 25.24 4.68 -14.30
N ASP A 163 25.37 5.24 -15.50
CA ASP A 163 24.24 5.68 -16.31
C ASP A 163 23.38 4.50 -16.76
N HIS A 164 23.99 3.37 -17.13
CA HIS A 164 23.24 2.14 -17.39
C HIS A 164 22.44 1.68 -16.16
N LEU A 165 23.07 1.67 -14.97
CA LEU A 165 22.38 1.34 -13.72
C LEU A 165 21.21 2.30 -13.46
N TRP A 166 21.42 3.61 -13.62
CA TRP A 166 20.38 4.62 -13.46
C TRP A 166 19.20 4.39 -14.40
N TYR A 167 19.45 4.16 -15.70
CA TYR A 167 18.38 3.91 -16.66
C TYR A 167 17.59 2.65 -16.34
N VAL A 168 18.26 1.56 -15.94
CA VAL A 168 17.58 0.33 -15.50
C VAL A 168 16.67 0.62 -14.30
N MET A 169 17.16 1.37 -13.31
CA MET A 169 16.36 1.72 -12.13
C MET A 169 15.15 2.60 -12.48
N VAL A 170 15.29 3.53 -13.42
CA VAL A 170 14.18 4.36 -13.92
C VAL A 170 13.13 3.51 -14.65
N ILE A 171 13.55 2.54 -15.45
CA ILE A 171 12.62 1.60 -16.12
C ILE A 171 11.84 0.78 -15.08
N ILE A 172 12.52 0.25 -14.05
CA ILE A 172 11.87 -0.50 -12.97
C ILE A 172 10.88 0.40 -12.21
N ALA A 173 11.22 1.66 -11.95
CA ALA A 173 10.30 2.62 -11.33
C ALA A 173 9.05 2.85 -12.20
N GLY A 174 9.20 2.91 -13.53
CA GLY A 174 8.07 2.95 -14.47
C GLY A 174 7.18 1.71 -14.40
N ILE A 175 7.76 0.50 -14.27
CA ILE A 175 7.00 -0.74 -14.07
C ILE A 175 6.20 -0.68 -12.77
N TYR A 176 6.80 -0.24 -11.66
CA TYR A 176 6.05 -0.09 -10.41
C TYR A 176 4.92 0.92 -10.49
N PHE A 177 5.11 2.02 -11.23
CA PHE A 177 4.05 2.99 -11.47
C PHE A 177 2.86 2.37 -12.22
N VAL A 178 3.11 1.55 -13.25
CA VAL A 178 2.06 0.83 -13.99
C VAL A 178 1.36 -0.20 -13.09
N ASP A 179 2.12 -0.92 -12.26
CA ASP A 179 1.56 -1.88 -11.29
C ASP A 179 0.69 -1.19 -10.24
N ASP A 180 1.07 0.01 -9.78
CA ASP A 180 0.25 0.83 -8.88
C ASP A 180 -1.06 1.30 -9.52
N LEU A 181 -1.01 1.77 -10.77
CA LEU A 181 -2.21 2.14 -11.51
C LEU A 181 -3.15 0.93 -11.67
N SER A 182 -2.59 -0.22 -12.03
CA SER A 182 -3.35 -1.47 -12.17
C SER A 182 -3.97 -1.91 -10.83
N ALA A 183 -3.25 -1.75 -9.71
CA ALA A 183 -3.76 -2.05 -8.38
C ALA A 183 -4.93 -1.13 -7.98
N GLN A 184 -4.83 0.16 -8.29
CA GLN A 184 -5.91 1.12 -8.06
C GLN A 184 -7.15 0.80 -8.91
N GLU A 185 -6.97 0.43 -10.17
CA GLU A 185 -8.07 0.00 -11.04
C GLU A 185 -8.76 -1.25 -10.50
N ASN A 186 -8.01 -2.27 -10.05
CA ASN A 186 -8.57 -3.46 -9.43
C ASN A 186 -9.41 -3.15 -8.17
N LEU A 187 -8.97 -2.19 -7.35
CA LEU A 187 -9.75 -1.72 -6.20
C LEU A 187 -11.01 -0.97 -6.63
N GLY A 188 -10.93 -0.13 -7.67
CA GLY A 188 -12.10 0.52 -8.26
C GLY A 188 -13.13 -0.48 -8.77
N ASN A 189 -12.67 -1.52 -9.48
CA ASN A 189 -13.52 -2.61 -9.97
C ASN A 189 -14.17 -3.40 -8.82
N LEU A 190 -13.44 -3.68 -7.74
CA LEU A 190 -13.99 -4.34 -6.56
C LEU A 190 -15.10 -3.51 -5.90
N LYS A 191 -14.89 -2.20 -5.75
CA LYS A 191 -15.88 -1.28 -5.19
C LYS A 191 -17.12 -1.18 -6.07
N ALA A 192 -16.94 -1.07 -7.39
CA ALA A 192 -18.05 -1.02 -8.34
C ALA A 192 -18.88 -2.32 -8.33
N GLU A 193 -18.21 -3.48 -8.30
CA GLU A 193 -18.88 -4.78 -8.23
C GLU A 193 -19.63 -4.96 -6.91
N ASN A 194 -19.03 -4.54 -5.79
CA ASN A 194 -19.70 -4.54 -4.49
C ASN A 194 -20.93 -3.62 -4.48
N GLN A 195 -20.80 -2.40 -5.02
CA GLN A 195 -21.91 -1.47 -5.12
C GLN A 195 -23.06 -2.04 -5.96
N SER A 196 -22.75 -2.70 -7.08
CA SER A 196 -23.74 -3.38 -7.92
C SER A 196 -24.48 -4.48 -7.13
N ALA A 197 -23.74 -5.32 -6.41
CA ALA A 197 -24.33 -6.39 -5.59
C ALA A 197 -25.24 -5.85 -4.47
N ARG A 198 -24.83 -4.74 -3.82
CA ARG A 198 -25.64 -4.08 -2.78
C ARG A 198 -26.94 -3.52 -3.34
N GLN A 199 -26.86 -2.82 -4.48
CA GLN A 199 -28.02 -2.26 -5.15
C GLN A 199 -28.96 -3.36 -5.67
N ALA A 200 -28.43 -4.43 -6.26
CA ALA A 200 -29.21 -5.58 -6.71
C ALA A 200 -29.93 -6.27 -5.52
N SER A 201 -29.24 -6.41 -4.38
CA SER A 201 -29.83 -6.98 -3.16
C SER A 201 -30.93 -6.10 -2.58
N ALA A 202 -30.74 -4.78 -2.55
CA ALA A 202 -31.74 -3.83 -2.08
C ALA A 202 -32.97 -3.79 -3.01
N TYR A 203 -32.75 -3.82 -4.32
CA TYR A 203 -33.81 -3.89 -5.33
C TYR A 203 -34.63 -5.17 -5.18
N LEU A 204 -33.97 -6.34 -5.06
CA LEU A 204 -34.67 -7.60 -4.84
C LEU A 204 -35.43 -7.63 -3.50
N LEU A 205 -34.86 -7.03 -2.44
CA LEU A 205 -35.51 -6.92 -1.13
C LEU A 205 -36.84 -6.17 -1.20
N GLU A 206 -36.90 -5.08 -1.98
CA GLU A 206 -38.14 -4.34 -2.21
C GLU A 206 -39.20 -5.21 -2.88
N GLN A 207 -38.83 -5.90 -3.98
CA GLN A 207 -39.74 -6.82 -4.67
C GLN A 207 -40.22 -7.98 -3.78
N VAL A 208 -39.34 -8.54 -2.95
CA VAL A 208 -39.69 -9.61 -1.99
C VAL A 208 -40.66 -9.12 -0.93
N ARG A 209 -40.50 -7.88 -0.43
CA ARG A 209 -41.44 -7.29 0.54
C ARG A 209 -42.82 -7.12 -0.08
N ASP A 210 -42.88 -6.70 -1.33
CA ASP A 210 -44.12 -6.52 -2.07
C ASP A 210 -44.83 -7.86 -2.30
N TYR A 211 -44.07 -8.88 -2.69
CA TYR A 211 -44.57 -10.24 -2.81
C TYR A 211 -45.10 -10.77 -1.47
N GLN A 212 -44.37 -10.56 -0.37
CA GLN A 212 -44.80 -10.99 0.96
C GLN A 212 -46.09 -10.28 1.41
N ARG A 213 -46.27 -9.00 1.07
CA ARG A 213 -47.54 -8.29 1.31
C ARG A 213 -48.70 -8.93 0.54
N GLN A 214 -48.47 -9.37 -0.70
CA GLN A 214 -49.49 -10.07 -1.48
C GLN A 214 -49.82 -11.46 -0.91
N CYS A 215 -48.82 -12.20 -0.44
CA CYS A 215 -49.01 -13.48 0.26
C CYS A 215 -49.94 -13.38 1.48
N GLN A 216 -50.00 -12.21 2.14
CA GLN A 216 -50.90 -11.98 3.27
C GLN A 216 -52.35 -11.70 2.86
N VAL A 217 -52.56 -11.20 1.63
CA VAL A 217 -53.88 -10.82 1.11
C VAL A 217 -54.50 -11.95 0.30
N ASP A 218 -53.69 -12.66 -0.48
CA ASP A 218 -54.13 -13.70 -1.39
C ASP A 218 -53.62 -15.07 -0.93
N SER A 219 -54.53 -15.85 -0.31
CA SER A 219 -54.24 -17.20 0.17
C SER A 219 -54.08 -18.23 -0.95
N SER A 220 -54.31 -17.85 -2.23
CA SER A 220 -54.06 -18.72 -3.39
C SER A 220 -52.60 -18.72 -3.85
N LEU A 221 -51.78 -17.79 -3.34
CA LEU A 221 -50.35 -17.76 -3.58
C LEU A 221 -49.63 -18.92 -2.87
N GLY A 222 -48.55 -19.39 -3.47
CA GLY A 222 -47.87 -20.61 -3.06
C GLY A 222 -47.27 -20.53 -1.65
N ALA A 223 -47.58 -21.51 -0.80
CA ALA A 223 -47.19 -21.52 0.60
C ALA A 223 -45.66 -21.53 0.80
N ALA A 224 -44.91 -22.23 -0.06
CA ALA A 224 -43.46 -22.37 0.07
C ALA A 224 -42.73 -21.07 -0.28
N SER A 225 -43.12 -20.42 -1.39
CA SER A 225 -42.56 -19.14 -1.82
C SER A 225 -42.93 -17.99 -0.88
N CYS A 226 -44.11 -18.00 -0.27
CA CYS A 226 -44.49 -17.02 0.75
C CYS A 226 -43.70 -17.19 2.07
N ASP A 227 -43.50 -18.42 2.55
CA ASP A 227 -42.62 -18.67 3.71
C ASP A 227 -41.18 -18.25 3.40
N TRP A 228 -40.66 -18.57 2.21
CA TRP A 228 -39.36 -18.11 1.74
C TRP A 228 -39.27 -16.58 1.71
N ALA A 229 -40.26 -15.88 1.16
CA ALA A 229 -40.28 -14.43 1.05
C ALA A 229 -40.27 -13.73 2.42
N SER A 230 -40.87 -14.35 3.44
CA SER A 230 -40.75 -13.89 4.83
C SER A 230 -39.30 -13.98 5.34
N ARG A 231 -38.64 -15.12 5.14
CA ARG A 231 -37.30 -15.40 5.72
C ARG A 231 -36.16 -14.70 4.98
N VAL A 232 -36.20 -14.65 3.65
CA VAL A 232 -35.08 -14.18 2.81
C VAL A 232 -34.79 -12.69 2.96
N GLN A 233 -35.74 -11.91 3.47
CA GLN A 233 -35.59 -10.46 3.64
C GLN A 233 -34.40 -10.07 4.50
N GLN A 234 -34.17 -10.78 5.61
CA GLN A 234 -33.03 -10.50 6.49
C GLN A 234 -31.70 -10.76 5.76
N LEU A 235 -31.62 -11.85 5.00
CA LEU A 235 -30.44 -12.20 4.21
C LEU A 235 -30.13 -11.13 3.15
N LEU A 236 -31.14 -10.69 2.39
CA LEU A 236 -30.98 -9.64 1.38
C LEU A 236 -30.62 -8.29 1.99
N ASN A 237 -31.17 -7.97 3.16
CA ASN A 237 -30.79 -6.77 3.91
C ASN A 237 -29.31 -6.81 4.34
N HIS A 238 -28.83 -7.97 4.79
CA HIS A 238 -27.41 -8.16 5.08
C HIS A 238 -26.54 -8.00 3.83
N TYR A 239 -26.95 -8.52 2.68
CA TYR A 239 -26.20 -8.34 1.44
C TYR A 239 -26.17 -6.88 0.97
N ALA A 240 -27.28 -6.14 1.11
CA ALA A 240 -27.36 -4.71 0.80
C ALA A 240 -26.48 -3.83 1.70
N ALA A 241 -26.26 -4.25 2.95
CA ALA A 241 -25.48 -3.50 3.94
C ALA A 241 -23.97 -3.81 3.93
N ARG A 242 -23.52 -4.87 3.26
CA ARG A 242 -22.13 -5.33 3.32
C ARG A 242 -21.17 -4.55 2.44
N ASP A 243 -20.00 -4.28 2.97
CA ASP A 243 -18.90 -3.63 2.28
C ASP A 243 -18.11 -4.60 1.36
N GLU A 244 -17.17 -4.04 0.60
CA GLU A 244 -16.30 -4.77 -0.32
C GLU A 244 -15.36 -5.78 0.37
N ARG A 245 -15.09 -5.57 1.66
CA ARG A 245 -14.17 -6.40 2.45
C ARG A 245 -14.84 -7.68 2.93
N THR A 246 -16.16 -7.69 3.05
CA THR A 246 -16.91 -8.79 3.69
C THR A 246 -17.83 -9.54 2.74
N PHE A 247 -18.26 -8.92 1.65
CA PHE A 247 -19.21 -9.54 0.72
C PHE A 247 -18.66 -10.83 0.07
N HIS A 248 -17.39 -10.87 -0.34
CA HIS A 248 -16.79 -12.07 -0.91
C HIS A 248 -16.72 -13.25 0.09
N LEU A 249 -16.61 -12.95 1.39
CA LEU A 249 -16.53 -13.95 2.46
C LEU A 249 -17.88 -14.58 2.78
N LEU A 250 -18.94 -13.78 2.87
CA LEU A 250 -20.23 -14.26 3.36
C LEU A 250 -21.41 -14.06 2.40
N GLY A 251 -21.17 -13.57 1.18
CA GLY A 251 -22.15 -13.56 0.10
C GLY A 251 -22.55 -14.98 -0.33
N PRO A 252 -23.52 -15.12 -1.26
CA PRO A 252 -24.03 -16.43 -1.66
C PRO A 252 -23.01 -17.20 -2.51
N LYS A 253 -22.72 -18.45 -2.14
CA LYS A 253 -21.82 -19.34 -2.91
C LYS A 253 -22.56 -20.04 -4.04
N SER A 254 -23.84 -20.27 -3.84
CA SER A 254 -24.77 -20.85 -4.79
C SER A 254 -26.15 -20.21 -4.65
N SER A 255 -27.01 -20.33 -5.67
CA SER A 255 -28.38 -19.79 -5.59
C SER A 255 -29.18 -20.45 -4.47
N ALA A 256 -28.88 -21.71 -4.14
CA ALA A 256 -29.47 -22.43 -3.02
C ALA A 256 -29.25 -21.71 -1.66
N ASP A 257 -28.16 -20.95 -1.50
CA ASP A 257 -27.90 -20.18 -0.28
C ASP A 257 -28.93 -19.05 -0.09
N VAL A 258 -29.44 -18.50 -1.21
CA VAL A 258 -30.50 -17.47 -1.18
C VAL A 258 -31.87 -18.10 -1.01
N TYR A 259 -32.15 -19.22 -1.68
CA TYR A 259 -33.42 -19.97 -1.52
C TYR A 259 -33.57 -20.58 -0.13
N SER A 260 -32.48 -20.93 0.54
CA SER A 260 -32.49 -21.38 1.94
C SER A 260 -32.61 -20.24 2.95
N ALA A 261 -32.59 -18.97 2.53
CA ALA A 261 -32.66 -17.81 3.41
C ALA A 261 -31.65 -17.82 4.59
N GLY A 262 -30.51 -18.51 4.44
CA GLY A 262 -29.50 -18.63 5.49
C GLY A 262 -29.84 -19.56 6.66
N THR A 263 -30.98 -20.28 6.64
CA THR A 263 -31.41 -21.16 7.74
C THR A 263 -30.84 -22.59 7.68
N GLY A 264 -30.03 -22.91 6.65
CA GLY A 264 -29.41 -24.23 6.48
C GLY A 264 -29.92 -24.99 5.24
N ARG A 265 -29.67 -26.30 5.16
CA ARG A 265 -29.91 -27.13 3.96
C ARG A 265 -31.40 -27.26 3.65
N ILE A 266 -31.88 -26.47 2.69
CA ILE A 266 -33.15 -26.69 1.99
C ILE A 266 -32.98 -27.81 0.95
N SER A 267 -34.02 -28.61 0.70
CA SER A 267 -33.95 -29.69 -0.29
C SER A 267 -34.11 -29.14 -1.72
N LEU A 268 -33.50 -29.79 -2.71
CA LEU A 268 -33.66 -29.38 -4.12
C LEU A 268 -35.14 -29.37 -4.58
N PRO A 269 -36.00 -30.35 -4.22
CA PRO A 269 -37.42 -30.30 -4.56
C PRO A 269 -38.15 -29.08 -4.03
N GLU A 270 -37.80 -28.63 -2.82
CA GLU A 270 -38.39 -27.44 -2.19
C GLU A 270 -37.94 -26.15 -2.87
N ILE A 271 -36.65 -26.05 -3.24
CA ILE A 271 -36.16 -24.95 -4.11
C ILE A 271 -36.97 -24.91 -5.42
N LEU A 272 -37.13 -26.05 -6.09
CA LEU A 272 -37.86 -26.12 -7.36
C LEU A 272 -39.34 -25.76 -7.19
N GLN A 273 -39.95 -26.08 -6.04
CA GLN A 273 -41.31 -25.65 -5.73
C GLN A 273 -41.40 -24.13 -5.58
N ILE A 274 -40.50 -23.51 -4.79
CA ILE A 274 -40.44 -22.05 -4.64
C ILE A 274 -40.31 -21.37 -6.00
N ARG A 275 -39.39 -21.85 -6.85
CA ARG A 275 -39.16 -21.31 -8.20
C ARG A 275 -40.40 -21.43 -9.10
N ARG A 276 -41.10 -22.58 -9.07
CA ARG A 276 -42.37 -22.78 -9.82
C ARG A 276 -43.44 -21.80 -9.37
N GLU A 277 -43.62 -21.62 -8.07
CA GLU A 277 -44.62 -20.70 -7.51
C GLU A 277 -44.32 -19.24 -7.90
N ILE A 278 -43.05 -18.82 -7.83
CA ILE A 278 -42.61 -17.49 -8.26
C ILE A 278 -42.82 -17.29 -9.76
N MET A 279 -42.52 -18.29 -10.58
CA MET A 279 -42.74 -18.24 -12.03
C MET A 279 -44.24 -18.11 -12.36
N ALA A 280 -45.10 -18.88 -11.69
CA ALA A 280 -46.55 -18.77 -11.84
C ALA A 280 -47.06 -17.38 -11.44
N TYR A 281 -46.54 -16.83 -10.34
CA TYR A 281 -46.83 -15.47 -9.90
C TYR A 281 -46.41 -14.43 -10.96
N ASN A 282 -45.18 -14.51 -11.47
CA ASN A 282 -44.69 -13.61 -12.53
C ASN A 282 -45.53 -13.71 -13.80
N ASN A 283 -45.89 -14.93 -14.25
CA ASN A 283 -46.70 -15.13 -15.45
C ASN A 283 -48.12 -14.58 -15.30
N SER A 284 -48.70 -14.65 -14.11
CA SER A 284 -50.04 -14.11 -13.85
C SER A 284 -50.06 -12.57 -13.73
N ARG A 285 -49.01 -11.97 -13.17
CA ARG A 285 -48.93 -10.51 -12.95
C ARG A 285 -48.35 -9.76 -14.14
N CYS A 286 -47.34 -10.32 -14.78
CA CYS A 286 -46.58 -9.72 -15.87
C CYS A 286 -46.48 -10.70 -17.06
N PRO A 287 -47.61 -11.01 -17.72
CA PRO A 287 -47.62 -11.97 -18.83
C PRO A 287 -46.76 -11.47 -19.99
N VAL A 288 -46.04 -12.40 -20.63
CA VAL A 288 -45.30 -12.18 -21.87
C VAL A 288 -46.12 -12.82 -22.99
N ASP A 289 -46.76 -12.00 -23.82
CA ASP A 289 -47.47 -12.49 -25.01
C ASP A 289 -46.46 -12.75 -26.12
N ASP A 290 -46.25 -14.04 -26.45
CA ASP A 290 -45.47 -14.48 -27.60
C ASP A 290 -46.43 -14.89 -28.72
N THR A 291 -46.94 -13.89 -29.45
CA THR A 291 -47.79 -14.12 -30.63
C THR A 291 -47.00 -13.78 -31.89
N ASP A 292 -46.89 -14.75 -32.80
CA ASP A 292 -46.25 -14.63 -34.12
C ASP A 292 -44.82 -14.07 -34.15
N GLY A 293 -43.98 -14.43 -33.16
CA GLY A 293 -42.57 -14.03 -33.12
C GLY A 293 -42.32 -12.54 -32.79
N LEU A 294 -43.37 -11.81 -32.41
CA LEU A 294 -43.30 -10.46 -31.86
C LEU A 294 -43.62 -10.51 -30.37
N HIS A 295 -42.61 -10.34 -29.53
CA HIS A 295 -42.80 -10.23 -28.09
C HIS A 295 -43.56 -8.95 -27.75
N ARG A 296 -44.82 -9.08 -27.30
CA ARG A 296 -45.61 -7.95 -26.81
C ARG A 296 -45.41 -7.84 -25.30
N PHE A 297 -44.49 -6.96 -24.92
CA PHE A 297 -44.17 -6.75 -23.51
C PHE A 297 -45.31 -6.01 -22.79
N TYR A 298 -45.56 -6.41 -21.53
CA TYR A 298 -46.49 -5.70 -20.65
C TYR A 298 -46.00 -4.25 -20.38
N ARG A 299 -46.93 -3.33 -20.12
CA ARG A 299 -46.58 -1.93 -19.83
C ARG A 299 -45.90 -1.82 -18.46
N MET A 300 -44.81 -1.06 -18.40
CA MET A 300 -44.12 -0.76 -17.14
C MET A 300 -45.09 -0.20 -16.11
N SER A 301 -45.05 -0.75 -14.90
CA SER A 301 -45.88 -0.35 -13.76
C SER A 301 -45.12 -0.54 -12.46
N ASP A 302 -45.69 -0.08 -11.35
CA ASP A 302 -45.09 -0.25 -10.02
C ASP A 302 -44.86 -1.74 -9.69
N THR A 303 -45.71 -2.63 -10.21
CA THR A 303 -45.60 -4.08 -10.02
C THR A 303 -44.73 -4.76 -11.08
N CYS A 304 -44.92 -4.45 -12.37
CA CYS A 304 -44.14 -5.08 -13.44
C CYS A 304 -42.98 -4.17 -13.86
N GLN A 305 -41.80 -4.49 -13.37
CA GLN A 305 -40.60 -3.69 -13.57
C GLN A 305 -39.59 -4.43 -14.45
N LEU A 306 -38.89 -3.67 -15.30
CA LEU A 306 -37.74 -4.17 -16.04
C LEU A 306 -36.52 -4.11 -15.11
N PRO A 307 -35.94 -5.24 -14.68
CA PRO A 307 -34.77 -5.21 -13.82
C PRO A 307 -33.61 -4.53 -14.55
N PRO A 308 -32.89 -3.60 -13.91
CA PRO A 308 -31.71 -2.98 -14.51
C PRO A 308 -30.72 -4.04 -15.01
N ALA A 309 -30.21 -3.89 -16.23
CA ALA A 309 -29.33 -4.88 -16.86
C ALA A 309 -28.09 -5.21 -16.01
N GLN A 310 -27.59 -4.24 -15.24
CA GLN A 310 -26.48 -4.40 -14.30
C GLN A 310 -26.76 -5.38 -13.15
N PHE A 311 -28.03 -5.69 -12.85
CA PHE A 311 -28.42 -6.64 -11.81
C PHE A 311 -28.66 -8.06 -12.36
N CYS A 312 -28.81 -8.20 -13.68
CA CYS A 312 -29.02 -9.49 -14.37
C CYS A 312 -27.81 -9.82 -15.27
N THR A 313 -26.64 -10.06 -14.66
CA THR A 313 -25.38 -10.34 -15.38
C THR A 313 -25.05 -11.82 -15.51
N ALA A 314 -25.81 -12.71 -14.88
CA ALA A 314 -25.61 -14.16 -14.97
C ALA A 314 -26.89 -14.88 -15.38
N PHE A 315 -26.73 -16.02 -16.06
CA PHE A 315 -27.84 -16.87 -16.43
C PHE A 315 -28.42 -17.60 -15.21
N PRO A 316 -29.74 -17.86 -15.20
CA PRO A 316 -30.38 -18.67 -14.16
C PRO A 316 -29.81 -20.07 -14.11
N ASP A 317 -29.87 -20.68 -12.92
CA ASP A 317 -29.59 -22.10 -12.79
C ASP A 317 -30.62 -22.91 -13.60
N PRO A 318 -30.24 -24.03 -14.22
CA PRO A 318 -31.15 -24.85 -15.02
C PRO A 318 -32.46 -25.16 -14.29
N PHE A 319 -33.58 -25.06 -15.00
CA PHE A 319 -34.91 -25.24 -14.44
C PHE A 319 -35.83 -25.97 -15.43
N GLU A 320 -36.39 -27.11 -15.01
CA GLU A 320 -37.45 -27.87 -15.71
C GLU A 320 -37.31 -27.99 -17.25
N GLY A 321 -36.09 -28.25 -17.75
CA GLY A 321 -35.84 -28.46 -19.18
C GLY A 321 -35.80 -27.18 -20.02
N ASP A 322 -36.00 -26.02 -19.40
CA ASP A 322 -35.85 -24.72 -20.06
C ASP A 322 -34.37 -24.31 -20.03
N ASN A 323 -33.66 -24.67 -21.10
CA ASN A 323 -32.29 -24.24 -21.37
C ASN A 323 -32.25 -22.86 -22.04
N LYS A 324 -33.36 -22.12 -22.10
CA LYS A 324 -33.40 -20.82 -22.76
C LYS A 324 -32.55 -19.83 -21.98
N ASN A 325 -31.35 -19.61 -22.51
CA ASN A 325 -30.47 -18.45 -22.36
C ASN A 325 -31.20 -17.16 -22.77
N SER A 326 -32.36 -16.89 -22.20
CA SER A 326 -33.10 -15.66 -22.45
C SER A 326 -32.53 -14.60 -21.51
N ASP A 327 -32.10 -13.47 -22.08
CA ASP A 327 -31.65 -12.31 -21.32
C ASP A 327 -32.83 -11.84 -20.46
N ALA A 328 -32.90 -12.29 -19.20
CA ALA A 328 -33.93 -11.90 -18.25
C ALA A 328 -34.02 -10.36 -18.12
N SER A 329 -32.91 -9.64 -18.38
CA SER A 329 -32.87 -8.17 -18.45
C SER A 329 -33.78 -7.55 -19.52
N ARG A 330 -34.38 -8.33 -20.42
CA ARG A 330 -35.29 -7.86 -21.47
C ARG A 330 -36.77 -8.05 -21.13
N PHE A 331 -37.08 -8.73 -20.03
CA PHE A 331 -38.45 -9.06 -19.63
C PHE A 331 -38.86 -8.32 -18.36
N PHE A 332 -40.15 -8.02 -18.26
CA PHE A 332 -40.74 -7.40 -17.08
C PHE A 332 -41.09 -8.49 -16.07
N PHE A 333 -40.69 -8.30 -14.81
CA PHE A 333 -41.01 -9.23 -13.73
C PHE A 333 -41.65 -8.49 -12.56
N ALA A 334 -42.55 -9.17 -11.85
CA ALA A 334 -42.99 -8.73 -10.54
C ALA A 334 -41.95 -9.08 -9.47
N LEU A 335 -41.24 -10.19 -9.66
CA LEU A 335 -40.19 -10.65 -8.76
C LEU A 335 -39.04 -11.26 -9.58
N ALA A 336 -37.92 -10.54 -9.68
CA ALA A 336 -36.78 -10.86 -10.56
C ALA A 336 -35.73 -11.79 -9.92
N VAL A 337 -36.17 -12.79 -9.12
CA VAL A 337 -35.25 -13.70 -8.40
C VAL A 337 -34.31 -14.43 -9.35
N GLU A 338 -34.86 -14.94 -10.46
CA GLU A 338 -34.16 -15.81 -11.40
C GLU A 338 -33.01 -15.11 -12.15
N CYS A 339 -33.01 -13.78 -12.23
CA CYS A 339 -31.86 -13.04 -12.81
C CYS A 339 -30.90 -12.52 -11.73
N ILE A 340 -31.43 -12.05 -10.59
CA ILE A 340 -30.63 -11.35 -9.58
C ILE A 340 -29.82 -12.34 -8.75
N VAL A 341 -30.42 -13.45 -8.34
CA VAL A 341 -29.74 -14.44 -7.47
C VAL A 341 -28.49 -15.03 -8.12
N PRO A 342 -28.51 -15.53 -9.37
CA PRO A 342 -27.31 -15.98 -10.06
C PRO A 342 -26.27 -14.87 -10.22
N SER A 343 -26.71 -13.63 -10.44
CA SER A 343 -25.83 -12.47 -10.58
C SER A 343 -25.11 -12.15 -9.26
N LEU A 344 -25.78 -12.29 -8.11
CA LEU A 344 -25.14 -12.17 -6.80
C LEU A 344 -24.09 -13.26 -6.56
N VAL A 345 -24.36 -14.50 -6.99
CA VAL A 345 -23.39 -15.61 -6.91
C VAL A 345 -22.18 -15.35 -7.80
N ARG A 346 -22.39 -14.89 -9.03
CA ARG A 346 -21.32 -14.46 -9.94
C ARG A 346 -20.52 -13.32 -9.33
N SER A 347 -21.21 -12.31 -8.79
CA SER A 347 -20.59 -11.14 -8.17
C SER A 347 -19.67 -11.53 -7.01
N ARG A 348 -20.14 -12.41 -6.12
CA ARG A 348 -19.30 -12.94 -5.03
C ARG A 348 -17.99 -13.56 -5.57
N LYS A 349 -18.08 -14.41 -6.60
CA LYS A 349 -16.89 -15.04 -7.21
C LYS A 349 -15.93 -14.02 -7.83
N LEU A 350 -16.46 -12.98 -8.48
CA LEU A 350 -15.66 -11.90 -9.04
C LEU A 350 -14.95 -11.10 -7.93
N GLN A 351 -15.68 -10.73 -6.88
CA GLN A 351 -15.14 -10.02 -5.73
C GLN A 351 -14.10 -10.87 -4.98
N GLU A 352 -14.30 -12.19 -4.84
CA GLU A 352 -13.31 -13.11 -4.25
C GLU A 352 -12.00 -13.11 -5.04
N LYS A 353 -12.08 -13.22 -6.37
CA LYS A 353 -10.91 -13.15 -7.26
C LYS A 353 -10.19 -11.80 -7.17
N GLN A 354 -10.92 -10.71 -7.09
CA GLN A 354 -10.37 -9.36 -6.98
C GLN A 354 -9.77 -9.10 -5.60
N ALA A 355 -10.39 -9.56 -4.52
CA ALA A 355 -9.89 -9.43 -3.15
C ALA A 355 -8.54 -10.14 -2.97
N VAL A 356 -8.36 -11.33 -3.55
CA VAL A 356 -7.07 -12.05 -3.54
C VAL A 356 -5.97 -11.27 -4.28
N LYS A 357 -6.29 -10.67 -5.44
CA LYS A 357 -5.34 -9.82 -6.16
C LYS A 357 -4.97 -8.58 -5.36
N GLN A 358 -5.94 -7.97 -4.70
CA GLN A 358 -5.74 -6.79 -3.88
C GLN A 358 -4.86 -7.09 -2.67
N SER A 359 -5.09 -8.20 -1.96
CA SER A 359 -4.28 -8.57 -0.79
C SER A 359 -2.82 -8.81 -1.17
N GLN A 360 -2.56 -9.49 -2.30
CA GLN A 360 -1.20 -9.69 -2.80
C GLN A 360 -0.53 -8.36 -3.19
N SER A 361 -1.26 -7.48 -3.88
CA SER A 361 -0.76 -6.15 -4.25
C SER A 361 -0.45 -5.30 -3.02
N ALA A 362 -1.30 -5.37 -2.00
CA ALA A 362 -1.14 -4.65 -0.73
C ALA A 362 0.12 -5.06 0.02
N ILE A 363 0.47 -6.35 0.05
CA ILE A 363 1.73 -6.85 0.63
C ILE A 363 2.92 -6.39 -0.20
N ASN A 364 2.87 -6.57 -1.52
CA ASN A 364 3.96 -6.18 -2.42
C ASN A 364 4.30 -4.69 -2.31
N LYS A 365 3.29 -3.86 -2.05
CA LYS A 365 3.47 -2.42 -1.82
C LYS A 365 4.47 -2.15 -0.70
N HIS A 366 4.41 -2.88 0.41
CA HIS A 366 5.36 -2.74 1.53
C HIS A 366 6.79 -3.19 1.23
N TYR A 367 7.07 -3.85 0.11
CA TYR A 367 8.46 -4.07 -0.32
C TYR A 367 9.02 -2.89 -1.14
N ARG A 368 8.14 -2.04 -1.69
CA ARG A 368 8.54 -0.96 -2.59
C ARG A 368 9.20 0.23 -1.89
N TRP A 369 8.97 0.45 -0.60
CA TRP A 369 9.70 1.52 0.12
C TRP A 369 11.22 1.29 0.08
N MET A 370 11.68 0.03 0.19
CA MET A 370 13.10 -0.31 0.04
C MET A 370 13.62 0.00 -1.37
N PHE A 371 12.80 -0.28 -2.40
CA PHE A 371 13.14 0.09 -3.76
C PHE A 371 13.25 1.61 -3.92
N PHE A 372 12.31 2.40 -3.39
CA PHE A 372 12.39 3.86 -3.47
C PHE A 372 13.60 4.41 -2.73
N MET A 373 13.98 3.80 -1.60
CA MET A 373 15.22 4.13 -0.89
C MET A 373 16.46 3.85 -1.75
N LEU A 374 16.53 2.68 -2.39
CA LEU A 374 17.63 2.33 -3.28
C LEU A 374 17.68 3.25 -4.51
N LEU A 375 16.53 3.50 -5.16
CA LEU A 375 16.41 4.41 -6.29
C LEU A 375 16.88 5.81 -5.91
N SER A 376 16.50 6.30 -4.73
CA SER A 376 16.92 7.62 -4.23
C SER A 376 18.44 7.68 -4.00
N ALA A 377 19.03 6.63 -3.41
CA ALA A 377 20.48 6.55 -3.28
C ALA A 377 21.19 6.54 -4.65
N ILE A 378 20.65 5.84 -5.65
CA ILE A 378 21.21 5.82 -7.00
C ILE A 378 21.04 7.19 -7.69
N ALA A 379 19.91 7.86 -7.50
CA ALA A 379 19.70 9.23 -7.95
C ALA A 379 20.74 10.18 -7.34
N GLY A 380 21.00 10.05 -6.03
CA GLY A 380 22.04 10.78 -5.33
C GLY A 380 23.43 10.58 -5.95
N GLY A 381 23.80 9.34 -6.28
CA GLY A 381 25.06 9.05 -6.95
C GLY A 381 25.14 9.61 -8.38
N LYS A 382 24.03 9.65 -9.12
CA LYS A 382 23.97 10.33 -10.44
C LYS A 382 24.19 11.85 -10.29
N VAL A 383 23.61 12.46 -9.26
CA VAL A 383 23.87 13.88 -8.91
C VAL A 383 25.34 14.08 -8.52
N ALA A 384 25.94 13.15 -7.80
CA ALA A 384 27.37 13.20 -7.45
C ALA A 384 28.28 13.10 -8.68
N ASN A 385 27.94 12.28 -9.68
CA ASN A 385 28.67 12.24 -10.95
C ASN A 385 28.66 13.60 -11.65
N SER A 386 27.52 14.28 -11.66
CA SER A 386 27.41 15.65 -12.21
C SER A 386 28.20 16.67 -11.37
N THR A 387 28.12 16.55 -10.04
CA THR A 387 28.85 17.42 -9.09
C THR A 387 30.37 17.27 -9.24
N SER A 388 30.87 16.03 -9.35
CA SER A 388 32.30 15.75 -9.52
C SER A 388 32.84 16.32 -10.83
N ARG A 389 32.04 16.30 -11.90
CA ARG A 389 32.37 16.91 -13.19
C ARG A 389 32.40 18.44 -13.09
N ALA A 390 31.39 19.05 -12.45
CA ALA A 390 31.34 20.50 -12.22
C ALA A 390 32.52 20.99 -11.36
N ALA A 391 32.90 20.22 -10.33
CA ALA A 391 34.03 20.51 -9.47
C ALA A 391 35.40 20.10 -10.07
N ALA A 392 35.40 19.62 -11.32
CA ALA A 392 36.56 19.16 -12.09
C ALA A 392 37.48 18.23 -11.29
N ILE A 393 36.91 17.33 -10.48
CA ILE A 393 37.68 16.41 -9.62
C ILE A 393 38.69 15.59 -10.44
N ASP A 394 38.34 15.26 -11.68
CA ASP A 394 39.19 14.45 -12.54
C ASP A 394 40.40 15.17 -13.13
N LYS A 395 40.33 16.50 -13.21
CA LYS A 395 41.39 17.35 -13.76
C LYS A 395 42.36 17.81 -12.68
N ARG A 396 42.13 17.47 -11.41
CA ARG A 396 43.01 17.85 -10.30
C ARG A 396 44.34 17.11 -10.40
N ASN A 397 45.42 17.81 -10.08
CA ASN A 397 46.76 17.22 -10.01
C ASN A 397 46.77 16.00 -9.08
N LYS A 398 47.69 15.04 -9.30
CA LYS A 398 47.85 13.87 -8.42
C LYS A 398 48.09 14.25 -6.96
N GLU A 399 48.71 15.41 -6.74
CA GLU A 399 48.91 16.05 -5.42
C GLU A 399 47.65 16.70 -4.84
N GLU A 400 46.52 16.72 -5.53
CA GLU A 400 45.24 17.25 -5.04
C GLU A 400 44.14 16.18 -4.98
N ARG A 401 44.34 15.02 -5.60
CA ARG A 401 43.52 13.80 -5.45
C ARG A 401 43.85 13.06 -4.16
N GLN A 402 42.96 12.17 -3.70
CA GLN A 402 43.13 11.36 -2.48
C GLN A 402 43.33 12.23 -1.22
N ARG A 403 42.53 13.29 -1.08
CA ARG A 403 42.65 14.24 0.04
C ARG A 403 42.41 13.54 1.38
N LEU A 404 41.46 12.60 1.37
CA LEU A 404 41.12 11.73 2.47
C LEU A 404 42.30 10.88 2.94
N TRP A 405 42.90 10.12 2.04
CA TRP A 405 44.03 9.25 2.36
C TRP A 405 45.25 10.00 2.88
N ARG A 406 45.47 11.24 2.43
CA ARG A 406 46.55 12.10 2.97
C ARG A 406 46.21 12.70 4.32
N GLY A 407 44.96 13.13 4.54
CA GLY A 407 44.48 13.52 5.86
C GLY A 407 44.65 12.39 6.87
N VAL A 408 44.20 11.17 6.51
CA VAL A 408 44.36 9.96 7.31
C VAL A 408 45.82 9.60 7.50
N ARG A 409 46.67 9.60 6.47
CA ARG A 409 48.13 9.35 6.63
C ARG A 409 48.82 10.39 7.51
N ARG A 410 48.41 11.67 7.45
CA ARG A 410 48.95 12.72 8.31
C ARG A 410 48.45 12.57 9.75
N ALA A 411 47.19 12.21 9.96
CA ALA A 411 46.63 11.96 11.29
C ALA A 411 47.26 10.71 11.92
N ILE A 412 47.40 9.61 11.16
CA ILE A 412 48.13 8.41 11.59
C ILE A 412 49.60 8.73 11.83
N GLY A 413 50.26 9.49 10.95
CA GLY A 413 51.64 9.92 11.14
C GLY A 413 51.83 10.81 12.36
N ALA A 414 50.87 11.67 12.67
CA ALA A 414 50.86 12.51 13.86
C ALA A 414 50.56 11.70 15.12
N LEU A 415 49.67 10.71 15.06
CA LEU A 415 49.42 9.75 16.15
C LEU A 415 50.64 8.87 16.40
N VAL A 416 51.29 8.35 15.36
CA VAL A 416 52.54 7.57 15.47
C VAL A 416 53.66 8.44 16.00
N ASN A 417 53.78 9.69 15.57
CA ASN A 417 54.77 10.62 16.12
C ASN A 417 54.45 11.03 17.56
N ALA A 418 53.18 11.25 17.91
CA ALA A 418 52.77 11.53 19.28
C ALA A 418 53.03 10.33 20.19
N VAL A 419 52.73 9.11 19.72
CA VAL A 419 53.03 7.85 20.41
C VAL A 419 54.55 7.62 20.51
N ALA A 420 55.33 7.96 19.48
CA ALA A 420 56.79 7.86 19.48
C ALA A 420 57.47 8.94 20.35
N VAL A 421 56.84 10.10 20.52
CA VAL A 421 57.30 11.17 21.43
C VAL A 421 56.92 10.83 22.88
N SER A 422 55.80 10.15 23.13
CA SER A 422 55.45 9.60 24.46
C SER A 422 56.16 8.28 24.79
N GLY A 423 56.61 7.55 23.77
CA GLY A 423 57.34 6.29 23.86
C GLY A 423 58.77 6.49 23.40
N GLY A 424 59.55 7.27 24.16
CA GLY A 424 60.99 7.28 24.01
C GLY A 424 61.54 5.88 24.22
N TYR A 425 61.91 5.25 23.10
CA TYR A 425 62.86 4.14 22.88
C TYR A 425 62.30 3.06 21.96
N GLY A 426 62.74 3.15 20.70
CA GLY A 426 62.83 2.03 19.76
C GLY A 426 61.59 1.80 18.92
N PHE A 427 61.61 2.17 17.63
CA PHE A 427 61.13 1.31 16.54
C PHE A 427 61.49 1.93 15.18
N ALA A 428 62.69 1.62 14.69
CA ALA A 428 63.17 2.00 13.36
C ALA A 428 62.63 1.10 12.23
N MET A 429 61.54 0.35 12.43
CA MET A 429 61.16 -0.76 11.54
C MET A 429 59.75 -0.66 10.91
N ALA A 430 59.10 0.51 10.94
CA ALA A 430 57.73 0.68 10.40
C ALA A 430 57.65 1.45 9.07
N ARG A 431 58.77 1.64 8.35
CA ARG A 431 58.79 2.41 7.09
C ARG A 431 58.49 1.59 5.82
N HIS A 432 58.30 0.28 5.91
CA HIS A 432 58.25 -0.59 4.72
C HIS A 432 56.87 -1.13 4.29
N MET A 433 55.81 -1.02 5.09
CA MET A 433 54.51 -1.67 4.77
C MET A 433 53.46 -0.82 4.03
N THR A 434 53.65 0.48 3.83
CA THR A 434 52.60 1.36 3.25
C THR A 434 52.56 1.45 1.72
N ARG A 435 53.32 0.62 0.99
CA ARG A 435 53.38 0.66 -0.49
C ARG A 435 52.44 -0.30 -1.24
N ALA A 436 51.64 -1.16 -0.58
CA ALA A 436 50.98 -2.28 -1.27
C ALA A 436 49.48 -2.16 -1.61
N VAL A 437 48.72 -1.14 -1.16
CA VAL A 437 47.23 -1.21 -1.21
C VAL A 437 46.56 -0.43 -2.36
N CYS A 438 47.30 0.25 -3.24
CA CYS A 438 46.70 0.89 -4.43
C CYS A 438 47.61 0.79 -5.66
N LYS A 439 47.92 -0.44 -6.05
CA LYS A 439 48.31 -0.78 -7.42
C LYS A 439 47.62 -2.09 -7.81
N ARG A 440 46.37 -1.97 -8.23
CA ARG A 440 45.75 -2.74 -9.31
C ARG A 440 44.53 -1.96 -9.80
#